data_AF-A0A2D6XL57-F1
#
_entry.id   AF-A0A2D6XL57-F1
#
_cell.length_a   1.000
_cell.length_b   1.000
_cell.length_c   1.000
_cell.angle_alpha   90.00
_cell.angle_beta   90.00
_cell.angle_gamma   90.00
#
_symmetry.space_group_name_H-M   'P 1'
#
loop_
_entity.id
_entity.type
_entity.pdbx_description
1 polymer ?
#
loop_
_entity_poly.entity_id
_entity_poly.type
_entity_poly.pdbx_seq_one_letter_code
_entity_poly.pdbx_strand_id
1 'polypeptide(L)'
;MNRKQRRTIDAKRRKGDSEQVMADKLFMFGKIPHKCSVCKEPFDKTNRDMVFSWKVVVREQEESVTLFCPDCIKKTQEVLNGTEKNQ
;
A
#
# COMPACT_ATOMS: atom_id res chain seq x y z
N MET A 1 22.23 20.57 -27.79
CA MET A 1 21.26 20.90 -26.71
C MET A 1 21.87 21.89 -25.74
N ASN A 2 21.15 22.97 -25.43
CA ASN A 2 21.64 24.02 -24.55
C ASN A 2 21.56 23.58 -23.06
N ARG A 3 22.46 24.06 -22.19
CA ARG A 3 22.56 23.62 -20.77
C ARG A 3 21.24 23.78 -20.00
N LYS A 4 20.47 24.81 -20.35
CA LYS A 4 19.16 25.10 -19.78
C LYS A 4 18.13 24.01 -20.12
N GLN A 5 18.17 23.49 -21.36
CA GLN A 5 17.28 22.42 -21.83
C GLN A 5 17.58 21.09 -21.14
N ARG A 6 18.86 20.76 -20.92
CA ARG A 6 19.24 19.55 -20.14
C ARG A 6 18.68 19.60 -18.72
N ARG A 7 18.82 20.73 -18.03
CA ARG A 7 18.29 20.90 -16.66
C ARG A 7 16.77 20.77 -16.58
N THR A 8 16.02 21.29 -17.56
CA THR A 8 14.55 21.16 -17.58
C THR A 8 14.08 19.74 -17.88
N ILE A 9 14.80 19.02 -18.75
CA ILE A 9 14.50 17.60 -19.06
C ILE A 9 14.80 16.72 -17.84
N ASP A 10 15.93 16.95 -17.17
CA ASP A 10 16.31 16.19 -15.97
C ASP A 10 15.36 16.47 -14.79
N ALA A 11 14.88 17.70 -14.63
CA ALA A 11 13.88 18.05 -13.62
C ALA A 11 12.52 17.38 -13.88
N LYS A 12 12.10 17.28 -15.16
CA LYS A 12 10.90 16.54 -15.56
C LYS A 12 11.04 15.03 -15.35
N ARG A 13 12.23 14.46 -15.59
CA ARG A 13 12.49 13.03 -15.36
C ARG A 13 12.58 12.64 -13.88
N ARG A 14 13.11 13.53 -13.03
CA ARG A 14 13.24 13.29 -11.58
C ARG A 14 11.91 13.40 -10.83
N LYS A 15 10.99 14.21 -11.34
CA LYS A 15 9.57 14.09 -11.01
C LYS A 15 9.04 12.88 -11.79
N GLY A 16 9.35 11.67 -11.33
CA GLY A 16 8.67 10.47 -11.82
C GLY A 16 7.19 10.79 -11.96
N ASP A 17 6.64 10.50 -13.13
CA ASP A 17 5.38 11.06 -13.61
C ASP A 17 4.32 10.94 -12.51
N SER A 18 3.99 12.06 -11.86
CA SER A 18 3.14 12.06 -10.67
C SER A 18 1.77 11.47 -10.99
N GLU A 19 1.36 11.57 -12.24
CA GLU A 19 0.15 10.95 -12.78
C GLU A 19 0.26 9.43 -12.80
N GLN A 20 1.41 8.86 -13.19
CA GLN A 20 1.65 7.41 -13.17
C GLN A 20 1.62 6.87 -11.73
N VAL A 21 2.30 7.52 -10.79
CA VAL A 21 2.30 7.08 -9.39
C VAL A 21 0.90 7.13 -8.77
N MET A 22 0.07 8.10 -9.15
CA MET A 22 -1.33 8.16 -8.72
C MET A 22 -2.17 7.06 -9.38
N ALA A 23 -2.00 6.84 -10.69
CA ALA A 23 -2.71 5.80 -11.43
C ALA A 23 -2.42 4.39 -10.89
N ASP A 24 -1.15 4.09 -10.58
CA ASP A 24 -0.75 2.80 -10.02
C ASP A 24 -1.40 2.56 -8.66
N LYS A 25 -1.41 3.59 -7.79
CA LYS A 25 -2.08 3.50 -6.48
C LYS A 25 -3.58 3.28 -6.63
N LEU A 26 -4.24 4.01 -7.53
CA LEU A 26 -5.67 3.84 -7.84
C LEU A 26 -5.98 2.41 -8.31
N PHE A 27 -5.13 1.86 -9.17
CA PHE A 27 -5.25 0.49 -9.65
C PHE A 27 -5.13 -0.53 -8.51
N MET A 28 -4.23 -0.33 -7.55
CA MET A 28 -4.09 -1.20 -6.38
C MET A 28 -5.31 -1.18 -5.46
N PHE A 29 -6.01 -0.06 -5.32
CA PHE A 29 -7.27 0.00 -4.56
C PHE A 29 -8.36 -0.91 -5.17
N GLY A 30 -8.36 -1.08 -6.50
CA GLY A 30 -9.24 -2.02 -7.20
C GLY A 30 -9.00 -3.47 -6.81
N LYS A 31 -7.75 -3.83 -6.48
CA LYS A 31 -7.34 -5.19 -6.09
C LYS A 31 -7.58 -5.52 -4.61
N ILE A 32 -8.13 -4.59 -3.81
CA ILE A 32 -8.41 -4.85 -2.40
C ILE A 32 -9.49 -5.93 -2.27
N PRO A 33 -9.22 -7.06 -1.58
CA PRO A 33 -10.19 -8.13 -1.39
C PRO A 33 -11.34 -7.68 -0.47
N HIS A 34 -12.49 -8.37 -0.57
CA HIS A 34 -13.69 -8.10 0.24
C HIS A 34 -13.71 -8.81 1.59
N LYS A 35 -12.59 -9.44 1.98
CA LYS A 35 -12.47 -10.18 3.23
C LYS A 35 -11.04 -10.17 3.73
N CYS A 36 -10.86 -10.32 5.04
CA CYS A 36 -9.55 -10.48 5.62
C CYS A 36 -8.85 -11.72 5.06
N SER A 37 -7.58 -11.57 4.69
CA SER A 37 -6.78 -12.67 4.15
C SER A 37 -6.46 -13.75 5.21
N VAL A 38 -6.59 -13.43 6.50
CA VAL A 38 -6.28 -14.33 7.62
C VAL A 38 -7.53 -15.00 8.18
N CYS A 39 -8.45 -14.22 8.76
CA CYS A 39 -9.65 -14.74 9.41
C CYS A 39 -10.86 -14.88 8.47
N LYS A 40 -10.76 -14.40 7.22
CA LYS A 40 -11.84 -14.39 6.21
C LYS A 40 -13.07 -13.55 6.61
N GLU A 41 -12.95 -12.69 7.61
CA GLU A 41 -13.98 -11.74 8.02
C GLU A 41 -14.34 -10.79 6.86
N PRO A 42 -15.63 -10.52 6.59
CA PRO A 42 -16.04 -9.65 5.50
C PRO A 42 -15.63 -8.20 5.74
N PHE A 43 -15.21 -7.53 4.67
CA PHE A 43 -14.81 -6.13 4.66
C PHE A 43 -15.75 -5.31 3.79
N ASP A 44 -16.38 -4.31 4.40
CA ASP A 44 -17.23 -3.35 3.71
C ASP A 44 -16.45 -2.07 3.39
N LYS A 45 -16.26 -1.81 2.10
CA LYS A 45 -15.55 -0.63 1.57
C LYS A 45 -16.37 0.66 1.74
N THR A 46 -17.67 0.56 2.00
CA THR A 46 -18.56 1.71 2.23
C THR A 46 -18.65 2.07 3.71
N ASN A 47 -18.30 1.14 4.59
CA ASN A 47 -18.27 1.37 6.02
C ASN A 47 -17.00 2.16 6.41
N ARG A 48 -17.21 3.39 6.88
CA ARG A 48 -16.14 4.30 7.29
C ARG A 48 -15.23 3.69 8.35
N ASP A 49 -15.81 3.11 9.40
CA ASP A 49 -15.04 2.57 10.53
C ASP A 49 -14.16 1.40 10.10
N MET A 50 -14.65 0.56 9.18
CA MET A 50 -13.86 -0.51 8.59
C MET A 50 -12.70 0.04 7.75
N VAL A 51 -12.95 1.02 6.88
CA VAL A 51 -11.90 1.61 6.02
C VAL A 51 -10.76 2.23 6.85
N PHE A 52 -11.05 2.85 7.99
CA PHE A 52 -10.02 3.46 8.83
C PHE A 52 -9.29 2.47 9.75
N SER A 53 -9.95 1.40 10.20
CA SER A 53 -9.36 0.44 11.16
C SER A 53 -8.57 -0.69 10.51
N TRP A 54 -8.91 -1.06 9.27
CA TRP A 54 -8.26 -2.15 8.57
C TRP A 54 -6.92 -1.73 7.96
N LYS A 55 -6.01 -2.70 7.79
CA LYS A 55 -4.70 -2.46 7.23
C LYS A 55 -4.52 -3.21 5.91
N VAL A 56 -4.11 -2.47 4.90
CA VAL A 56 -3.81 -2.98 3.55
C VAL A 56 -2.30 -3.04 3.39
N VAL A 57 -1.79 -4.21 3.04
CA VAL A 57 -0.37 -4.43 2.73
C VAL A 57 -0.26 -4.75 1.25
N VAL A 58 0.45 -3.89 0.52
CA VAL A 58 0.69 -4.05 -0.92
C VAL A 58 2.07 -4.67 -1.11
N ARG A 59 2.14 -5.74 -1.89
CA ARG A 59 3.41 -6.33 -2.34
C ARG A 59 3.58 -6.01 -3.81
N GLU A 60 4.34 -4.96 -4.10
CA GLU A 60 4.54 -4.48 -5.48
C GLU A 60 5.16 -5.55 -6.39
N GLN A 61 6.09 -6.37 -5.87
CA GLN A 61 6.77 -7.44 -6.61
C GLN A 61 5.82 -8.56 -7.06
N GLU A 62 4.83 -8.88 -6.23
CA GLU A 62 3.84 -9.94 -6.49
C GLU A 62 2.51 -9.36 -7.03
N GLU A 63 2.45 -8.04 -7.18
CA GLU A 63 1.26 -7.27 -7.55
C GLU A 63 0.01 -7.65 -6.73
N SER A 64 0.23 -8.04 -5.47
CA SER A 64 -0.76 -8.63 -4.58
C SER A 64 -1.11 -7.71 -3.42
N VAL A 65 -2.38 -7.71 -3.05
CA VAL A 65 -2.92 -6.86 -1.99
C VAL A 65 -3.48 -7.75 -0.88
N THR A 66 -2.89 -7.67 0.30
CA THR A 66 -3.32 -8.41 1.49
C THR A 66 -4.09 -7.48 2.42
N LEU A 67 -5.25 -7.94 2.89
CA LEU A 67 -6.12 -7.17 3.77
C LEU A 67 -6.17 -7.81 5.16
N PHE A 68 -5.89 -7.02 6.19
CA PHE A 68 -5.92 -7.44 7.58
C PHE A 68 -7.00 -6.70 8.36
N CYS A 69 -7.80 -7.45 9.12
CA CYS A 69 -8.70 -6.88 10.11
C CYS A 69 -7.89 -6.35 11.31
N PRO A 70 -8.47 -5.44 12.12
CA PRO A 70 -7.78 -4.80 13.25
C PRO A 70 -7.21 -5.80 14.26
N ASP A 71 -7.82 -6.97 14.44
CA ASP A 71 -7.34 -7.98 15.38
C ASP A 71 -6.17 -8.79 14.82
N CYS A 72 -6.25 -9.16 13.54
CA CYS A 72 -5.18 -9.91 12.89
C CYS A 72 -3.90 -9.08 12.78
N ILE A 73 -4.00 -7.79 12.43
CA ILE A 73 -2.80 -6.95 12.31
C ILE A 73 -2.12 -6.71 13.66
N LYS A 74 -2.88 -6.55 14.76
CA LYS A 74 -2.33 -6.42 16.11
C LYS A 74 -1.50 -7.64 16.48
N LYS A 75 -2.06 -8.84 16.28
CA LYS A 75 -1.35 -10.11 16.53
C LYS A 75 -0.07 -10.21 15.69
N THR A 76 -0.12 -9.84 14.42
CA THR A 76 1.06 -9.84 13.55
C THR A 76 2.12 -8.85 14.03
N GLN A 77 1.72 -7.64 14.43
CA GLN A 77 2.64 -6.63 14.96
C GLN A 77 3.28 -7.04 16.28
N GLU A 78 2.54 -7.67 17.19
CA GLU A 78 3.08 -8.20 18.45
C GLU A 78 4.20 -9.22 18.19
N VAL A 79 4.00 -10.12 17.21
CA VAL A 79 5.01 -11.11 16.81
C VAL A 79 6.24 -10.43 16.21
N LEU A 80 6.06 -9.48 15.29
CA LEU A 80 7.16 -8.79 14.61
C LEU A 80 7.97 -7.91 15.59
N ASN A 81 7.30 -7.14 16.44
CA ASN A 81 7.96 -6.27 17.42
C ASN A 81 8.65 -7.09 18.53
N GLY A 82 8.14 -8.29 18.82
CA GLY A 82 8.79 -9.24 19.74
C GLY A 82 10.10 -9.79 19.20
N THR A 83 10.23 -9.93 17.87
CA THR A 83 11.46 -10.41 17.23
C THR A 83 12.56 -9.35 17.11
N GLU A 84 12.22 -8.05 17.05
CA GLU A 84 13.22 -6.96 16.94
C GLU A 84 14.06 -6.74 18.22
N LYS A 85 13.65 -7.28 19.38
CA LYS A 85 14.40 -7.14 20.64
C LYS A 85 15.50 -8.19 20.84
N ASN A 86 15.65 -9.15 19.94
CA ASN A 86 16.60 -10.27 20.07
C ASN A 86 17.59 -10.38 18.90
N GLN A 87 17.93 -9.26 18.23
CA GLN A 87 18.95 -9.24 17.18
C GLN A 87 20.06 -8.23 17.48
#